data_AF-A0A950CUK8-F1
#
_entry.id   AF-A0A950CUK8-F1
#
_cell.length_a   1.000
_cell.length_b   1.000
_cell.length_c   1.000
_cell.angle_alpha   90.00
_cell.angle_beta   90.00
_cell.angle_gamma   90.00
#
_symmetry.space_group_name_H-M   'P 1'
#
loop_
_entity.id
_entity.type
_entity.pdbx_description
1 polymer ?
#
loop_
_entity_poly.entity_id
_entity_poly.type
_entity_poly.pdbx_seq_one_letter_code
_entity_poly.pdbx_strand_id
1 'polypeptide(L)'
;AIRDNDSDLAHHAYQSWGFEQLNRDKMEVLNKWARFLYEPLLEDRPRLIQESNDPQYGREVAEQVHAGLKRLGGVRPPREFVLMDRAAIGLGSVFLRLRARLNWSRMFHDLIEDFDQEKLERRQAEALAAVNLKMS
;
A
#
# COMPACT_ATOMS: atom_id res chain seq x y z
N ALA A 1 4.88 -12.06 -0.02
CA ALA A 1 4.90 -11.66 -1.45
C ALA A 1 6.14 -10.83 -1.77
N ILE A 2 6.17 -9.53 -1.43
CA ILE A 2 7.30 -8.66 -1.80
C ILE A 2 8.62 -9.01 -1.07
N ARG A 3 8.55 -9.25 0.25
CA ARG A 3 9.71 -9.67 1.06
C ARG A 3 10.35 -10.96 0.54
N ASP A 4 9.51 -11.95 0.25
CA ASP A 4 9.93 -13.30 -0.09
C ASP A 4 10.07 -13.50 -1.62
N ASN A 5 9.88 -12.43 -2.40
CA ASN A 5 9.85 -12.40 -3.86
C ASN A 5 8.94 -13.49 -4.49
N ASP A 6 7.82 -13.78 -3.82
CA ASP A 6 6.85 -14.79 -4.21
C ASP A 6 5.82 -14.18 -5.17
N SER A 7 5.91 -14.59 -6.43
CA SER A 7 5.07 -14.08 -7.52
C SER A 7 3.63 -14.56 -7.44
N ASP A 8 3.41 -15.79 -6.94
CA ASP A 8 2.08 -16.38 -6.85
C ASP A 8 1.31 -15.74 -5.69
N LEU A 9 1.98 -15.50 -4.56
CA LEU A 9 1.41 -14.77 -3.44
C LEU A 9 1.15 -13.29 -3.80
N ALA A 10 1.98 -12.68 -4.64
CA ALA A 10 1.71 -11.34 -5.16
C ALA A 10 0.47 -11.32 -6.07
N HIS A 11 0.32 -12.32 -6.94
CA HIS A 11 -0.86 -12.45 -7.79
C HIS A 11 -2.15 -12.56 -6.96
N HIS A 12 -2.15 -13.46 -5.96
CA HIS A 12 -3.28 -13.61 -5.05
C HIS A 12 -3.59 -12.30 -4.31
N ALA A 13 -2.56 -11.59 -3.83
CA ALA A 13 -2.76 -10.30 -3.16
C ALA A 13 -3.44 -9.27 -4.07
N TYR A 14 -3.02 -9.14 -5.34
CA TYR A 14 -3.68 -8.23 -6.27
C TYR A 14 -5.13 -8.64 -6.56
N GLN A 15 -5.42 -9.94 -6.66
CA GLN A 15 -6.79 -10.43 -6.81
C GLN A 15 -7.64 -10.10 -5.58
N SER A 16 -7.12 -10.27 -4.36
CA SER A 16 -7.82 -9.91 -3.12
C SER A 16 -8.12 -8.40 -3.04
N TRP A 17 -7.29 -7.56 -3.62
CA TRP A 17 -7.55 -6.12 -3.77
C TRP A 17 -8.62 -5.79 -4.83
N GLY A 18 -9.05 -6.77 -5.63
CA GLY A 18 -10.05 -6.60 -6.69
C GLY A 18 -9.47 -6.29 -8.07
N PHE A 19 -8.16 -6.47 -8.29
CA PHE A 19 -7.62 -6.30 -9.64
C PHE A 19 -8.06 -7.45 -10.54
N GLU A 20 -8.59 -7.10 -11.71
CA GLU A 20 -9.00 -8.05 -12.73
C GLU A 20 -7.99 -8.09 -13.88
N GLN A 21 -7.83 -9.27 -14.49
CA GLN A 21 -7.10 -9.44 -15.76
C GLN A 21 -5.63 -8.94 -15.73
N LEU A 22 -4.95 -9.13 -14.60
CA LEU A 22 -3.51 -8.86 -14.51
C LEU A 22 -2.72 -10.03 -15.09
N ASN A 23 -2.04 -9.79 -16.21
CA ASN A 23 -0.99 -10.68 -16.68
C ASN A 23 0.32 -10.45 -15.90
N ARG A 24 1.29 -11.35 -16.09
CA ARG A 24 2.58 -11.31 -15.40
C ARG A 24 3.31 -9.97 -15.60
N ASP A 25 3.36 -9.46 -16.83
CA ASP A 25 4.08 -8.22 -17.14
C ASP A 25 3.49 -7.01 -16.41
N LYS A 26 2.15 -6.91 -16.31
CA LYS A 26 1.49 -5.84 -15.55
C LYS A 26 1.80 -5.94 -14.06
N MET A 27 1.79 -7.15 -13.51
CA MET A 27 2.17 -7.38 -12.11
C MET A 27 3.61 -6.99 -11.84
N GLU A 28 4.54 -7.30 -12.74
CA GLU A 28 5.94 -6.90 -12.59
C GLU A 28 6.09 -5.38 -12.54
N VAL A 29 5.32 -4.65 -13.36
CA VAL A 29 5.28 -3.18 -13.31
C VAL A 29 4.67 -2.68 -12.00
N LEU A 30 3.55 -3.24 -11.55
CA LEU A 30 2.91 -2.87 -10.27
C LEU A 30 3.80 -3.19 -9.06
N ASN A 31 4.54 -4.30 -9.11
CA ASN A 31 5.46 -4.71 -8.05
C ASN A 31 6.62 -3.72 -7.88
N LYS A 32 7.01 -2.95 -8.91
CA LYS A 32 7.98 -1.85 -8.75
C LYS A 32 7.44 -0.77 -7.82
N TRP A 33 6.17 -0.39 -8.00
CA TRP A 33 5.50 0.56 -7.12
C TRP A 33 5.34 0.01 -5.70
N ALA A 34 4.89 -1.25 -5.58
CA ALA A 34 4.73 -1.90 -4.29
C ALA A 34 6.06 -1.97 -3.51
N ARG A 35 7.17 -2.34 -4.17
CA ARG A 35 8.50 -2.36 -3.54
C ARG A 35 8.89 -0.99 -3.01
N PHE A 36 8.69 0.07 -3.79
CA PHE A 36 8.98 1.43 -3.36
C PHE A 36 8.19 1.82 -2.09
N LEU A 37 6.89 1.50 -2.04
CA LEU A 37 6.06 1.81 -0.87
C LEU A 37 6.41 0.97 0.37
N TYR A 38 6.69 -0.32 0.18
CA TYR A 38 6.88 -1.26 1.29
C TYR A 38 8.31 -1.38 1.79
N GLU A 39 9.32 -0.97 1.02
CA GLU A 39 10.74 -1.03 1.41
C GLU A 39 10.99 -0.60 2.88
N PRO A 40 10.52 0.57 3.36
CA PRO A 40 10.74 0.96 4.76
C PRO A 40 10.12 0.04 5.79
N LEU A 41 9.07 -0.70 5.45
CA LEU A 41 8.38 -1.61 6.36
C LEU A 41 9.09 -2.98 6.44
N LEU A 42 9.94 -3.29 5.46
CA LEU A 42 10.65 -4.58 5.39
C LEU A 42 11.92 -4.62 6.23
N GLU A 43 12.48 -3.47 6.57
CA GLU A 43 13.73 -3.37 7.32
C GLU A 43 13.47 -3.07 8.81
N ASP A 44 13.78 -4.03 9.70
CA ASP A 44 13.68 -3.84 11.15
C ASP A 44 14.82 -2.95 11.70
N ARG A 45 14.79 -1.66 11.35
CA ARG A 45 15.73 -0.66 11.87
C ARG A 45 15.13 0.75 11.85
N PRO A 46 15.62 1.65 12.70
CA PRO A 46 15.32 3.07 12.57
C PRO A 46 15.87 3.64 11.25
N ARG A 47 15.00 4.19 10.40
CA ARG A 47 15.38 4.88 9.15
C ARG A 47 14.41 6.02 8.82
N LEU A 48 14.79 6.87 7.88
CA LEU A 48 13.84 7.81 7.28
C LEU A 48 12.81 7.03 6.45
N ILE A 49 11.62 7.60 6.22
CA ILE A 49 10.62 6.94 5.34
C ILE A 49 11.17 6.71 3.92
N GLN A 50 12.08 7.59 3.49
CA GLN A 50 12.86 7.51 2.27
C GLN A 50 14.27 8.01 2.56
N GLU A 51 15.30 7.26 2.18
CA GLU A 51 16.70 7.63 2.46
C GLU A 51 17.26 8.66 1.49
N SER A 52 16.75 8.65 0.25
CA SER A 52 17.02 9.75 -0.69
C SER A 52 16.19 10.97 -0.30
N ASN A 53 16.87 12.10 -0.11
CA ASN A 53 16.21 13.40 0.03
C ASN A 53 15.80 14.00 -1.33
N ASP A 54 15.96 13.26 -2.43
CA ASP A 54 15.57 13.71 -3.75
C ASP A 54 14.05 13.59 -3.94
N PRO A 55 13.31 14.71 -4.05
CA PRO A 55 11.88 14.70 -4.31
C PRO A 55 11.53 14.10 -5.68
N GLN A 56 12.50 14.00 -6.60
CA GLN A 56 12.30 13.42 -7.93
C GLN A 56 12.23 11.90 -7.91
N TYR A 57 12.90 11.24 -6.96
CA TYR A 57 12.99 9.78 -6.96
C TYR A 57 11.61 9.09 -6.95
N GLY A 58 10.73 9.48 -6.02
CA GLY A 58 9.36 8.91 -5.99
C GLY A 58 8.56 9.23 -7.24
N ARG A 59 8.80 10.39 -7.86
CA ARG A 59 8.16 10.80 -9.12
C ARG A 59 8.64 9.94 -10.29
N GLU A 60 9.95 9.70 -10.39
CA GLU A 60 10.54 8.84 -11.43
C GLU A 60 10.00 7.42 -11.36
N VAL A 61 9.88 6.84 -10.16
CA VAL A 61 9.28 5.51 -9.99
C VAL A 61 7.82 5.52 -10.46
N ALA A 62 7.04 6.54 -10.09
CA ALA A 62 5.65 6.66 -10.52
C ALA A 62 5.52 6.81 -12.04
N GLU A 63 6.38 7.60 -12.67
CA GLU A 63 6.42 7.79 -14.13
C GLU A 63 6.79 6.50 -14.87
N GLN A 64 7.77 5.75 -14.37
CA GLN A 64 8.16 4.45 -14.93
C GLN A 64 7.01 3.44 -14.83
N VAL A 65 6.31 3.40 -13.70
CA VAL A 65 5.15 2.52 -13.50
C VAL A 65 4.02 2.92 -14.44
N HIS A 66 3.70 4.22 -14.54
CA HIS A 66 2.67 4.73 -15.44
C HIS A 66 2.98 4.40 -16.90
N ALA A 67 4.20 4.66 -17.36
CA ALA A 67 4.64 4.36 -18.72
C ALA A 67 4.65 2.85 -19.00
N GLY A 68 5.06 2.03 -18.04
CA GLY A 68 5.01 0.58 -18.12
C GLY A 68 3.57 0.07 -18.32
N LEU A 69 2.65 0.49 -17.45
CA LEU A 69 1.25 0.09 -17.54
C LEU A 69 0.61 0.57 -18.85
N LYS A 70 0.88 1.81 -19.27
CA LYS A 70 0.37 2.35 -20.54
C LYS A 70 0.79 1.51 -21.74
N ARG A 71 2.06 1.06 -21.79
CA ARG A 71 2.56 0.16 -22.86
C ARG A 71 1.87 -1.19 -22.86
N LEU A 72 1.47 -1.69 -21.69
CA LEU A 72 0.81 -2.99 -21.53
C LEU A 72 -0.73 -2.91 -21.68
N GLY A 73 -1.27 -1.83 -22.25
CA GLY A 73 -2.71 -1.63 -22.46
C GLY A 73 -3.46 -1.10 -21.24
N GLY A 74 -2.75 -0.64 -20.22
CA GLY A 74 -3.31 -0.05 -19.01
C GLY A 74 -3.86 -1.07 -18.01
N VAL A 75 -4.31 -0.54 -16.88
CA VAL A 75 -5.00 -1.26 -15.82
C VAL A 75 -6.10 -0.36 -15.28
N ARG A 76 -7.18 -0.95 -14.78
CA ARG A 76 -8.20 -0.25 -14.01
C ARG A 76 -7.99 -0.61 -12.53
N PRO A 77 -7.38 0.27 -11.72
CA PRO A 77 -7.20 -0.01 -10.31
C PRO A 77 -8.56 -0.01 -9.57
N PRO A 78 -8.76 -0.92 -8.59
CA PRO A 78 -9.90 -0.92 -7.69
C PRO A 78 -9.98 0.37 -6.86
N ARG A 79 -11.19 0.76 -6.42
CA ARG A 79 -11.41 2.03 -5.71
C ARG A 79 -10.69 2.05 -4.36
N GLU A 80 -10.73 0.93 -3.66
CA GLU A 80 -10.14 0.69 -2.35
C GLU A 80 -8.61 0.81 -2.44
N PHE A 81 -8.02 0.23 -3.49
CA PHE A 81 -6.59 0.37 -3.76
C PHE A 81 -6.20 1.84 -3.98
N VAL A 82 -6.94 2.56 -4.82
CA VAL A 82 -6.65 3.98 -5.09
C VAL A 82 -6.77 4.84 -3.83
N LEU A 83 -7.74 4.56 -2.96
CA LEU A 83 -7.90 5.25 -1.69
C LEU A 83 -6.68 5.02 -0.79
N MET A 84 -6.28 3.76 -0.61
CA MET A 84 -5.17 3.39 0.27
C MET A 84 -3.82 3.89 -0.26
N ASP A 85 -3.59 3.80 -1.57
CA ASP A 85 -2.39 4.32 -2.23
C ASP A 85 -2.23 5.84 -2.00
N ARG A 86 -3.31 6.61 -2.19
CA ARG A 86 -3.30 8.06 -1.93
C ARG A 86 -3.04 8.39 -0.47
N ALA A 87 -3.62 7.63 0.46
CA ALA A 87 -3.38 7.82 1.88
C ALA A 87 -1.90 7.56 2.23
N ALA A 88 -1.32 6.47 1.71
CA ALA A 88 0.08 6.13 1.92
C ALA A 88 1.04 7.21 1.37
N ILE A 89 0.83 7.67 0.13
CA ILE A 89 1.62 8.75 -0.48
C ILE A 89 1.49 10.04 0.34
N GLY A 90 0.27 10.39 0.74
CA GLY A 90 -0.01 11.58 1.54
C GLY A 90 0.77 11.59 2.86
N LEU A 91 0.67 10.49 3.63
CA LEU A 91 1.41 10.30 4.88
C LEU A 91 2.92 10.30 4.65
N GLY A 92 3.41 9.59 3.63
CA GLY A 92 4.81 9.57 3.24
C GLY A 92 5.38 10.97 3.00
N SER A 93 4.62 11.84 2.33
CA SER A 93 5.03 13.24 2.08
C SER A 93 5.18 14.08 3.35
N VAL A 94 4.37 13.79 4.38
CA VAL A 94 4.45 14.47 5.69
C VAL A 94 5.68 13.96 6.44
N PHE A 95 5.88 12.64 6.50
CA PHE A 95 7.04 12.03 7.15
C PHE A 95 8.37 12.46 6.53
N LEU A 96 8.40 12.60 5.19
CA LEU A 96 9.56 13.12 4.48
C LEU A 96 9.89 14.57 4.90
N ARG A 97 8.88 15.45 4.93
CA ARG A 97 9.05 16.86 5.36
C ARG A 97 9.49 16.98 6.81
N LEU A 98 8.98 16.13 7.69
CA LEU A 98 9.36 16.10 9.10
C LEU A 98 10.73 15.46 9.35
N ARG A 99 11.34 14.84 8.33
CA ARG A 99 12.53 14.00 8.46
C ARG A 99 12.35 12.95 9.57
N ALA A 100 11.16 12.37 9.63
CA ALA A 100 10.80 11.40 10.64
C ALA A 100 11.74 10.19 10.54
N ARG A 101 12.38 9.82 11.65
CA ARG A 101 13.25 8.66 11.76
C ARG A 101 12.64 7.69 12.77
N LEU A 102 12.02 6.63 12.26
CA LEU A 102 11.30 5.65 13.06
C LEU A 102 11.70 4.24 12.62
N ASN A 103 11.41 3.25 13.48
CA ASN A 103 11.37 1.87 13.05
C ASN A 103 9.99 1.58 12.45
N TRP A 104 9.87 1.81 11.14
CA TRP A 104 8.61 1.67 10.41
C TRP A 104 8.13 0.22 10.37
N SER A 105 9.05 -0.74 10.35
CA SER A 105 8.72 -2.16 10.40
C SER A 105 7.98 -2.49 11.69
N ARG A 106 8.53 -2.14 12.86
CA ARG A 106 7.85 -2.36 14.15
C ARG A 106 6.55 -1.61 14.25
N MET A 107 6.56 -0.31 13.94
CA MET A 107 5.34 0.51 13.95
C MET A 107 4.22 -0.12 13.11
N PHE A 108 4.55 -0.66 11.92
CA PHE A 108 3.56 -1.33 11.09
C PHE A 108 3.05 -2.64 11.72
N HIS A 109 3.94 -3.49 12.25
CA HIS A 109 3.54 -4.73 12.91
C HIS A 109 2.69 -4.46 14.15
N ASP A 110 3.10 -3.53 15.00
CA ASP A 110 2.36 -3.11 16.21
C ASP A 110 0.95 -2.60 15.86
N LEU A 111 0.79 -1.90 14.72
CA LEU A 111 -0.50 -1.39 14.27
C LEU A 111 -1.48 -2.49 13.83
N ILE A 112 -0.97 -3.63 13.37
CA ILE A 112 -1.80 -4.73 12.84
C ILE A 112 -1.87 -5.93 13.77
N GLU A 113 -1.04 -6.00 14.82
CA GLU A 113 -0.94 -7.13 15.74
C GLU A 113 -2.29 -7.49 16.37
N ASP A 114 -3.04 -6.49 16.83
CA ASP A 114 -4.33 -6.67 17.48
C ASP A 114 -5.53 -6.55 16.51
N PHE A 115 -5.28 -6.59 15.19
CA PHE A 115 -6.36 -6.50 14.22
C PHE A 115 -7.25 -7.74 14.28
N ASP A 116 -8.55 -7.50 14.45
CA ASP A 116 -9.57 -8.53 14.60
C ASP A 116 -10.82 -8.06 13.85
N GLN A 117 -11.19 -8.84 12.83
CA GLN A 117 -12.31 -8.53 11.95
C GLN A 117 -13.65 -8.54 12.70
N GLU A 118 -13.87 -9.51 13.59
CA GLU A 118 -15.13 -9.61 14.34
C GLU A 118 -15.28 -8.43 15.31
N LYS A 119 -14.19 -8.01 15.96
CA LYS A 119 -14.18 -6.80 16.80
C LYS A 119 -14.41 -5.54 15.97
N LEU A 120 -13.91 -5.47 14.73
CA LEU A 120 -14.17 -4.35 13.83
C LEU A 120 -15.66 -4.29 13.43
N GLU A 121 -16.22 -5.41 12.98
CA GLU A 121 -17.63 -5.51 12.56
C GLU A 121 -18.57 -5.13 13.70
N ARG A 122 -18.30 -5.61 14.92
CA ARG A 122 -19.08 -5.23 16.12
C ARG A 122 -19.04 -3.71 16.36
N ARG A 123 -17.86 -3.10 16.34
CA ARG A 123 -17.71 -1.64 16.53
C ARG A 123 -18.41 -0.83 15.44
N GLN A 124 -18.34 -1.30 14.19
CA GLN A 124 -19.04 -0.66 13.07
C GLN A 124 -20.57 -0.73 13.26
N ALA A 125 -21.10 -1.89 13.65
CA ALA A 125 -22.52 -2.07 13.92
C ALA A 125 -23.00 -1.16 15.06
N GLU A 126 -22.25 -1.09 16.17
CA GLU A 126 -22.55 -0.21 17.31
C GLU A 126 -22.55 1.27 16.90
N ALA A 127 -21.54 1.72 16.15
CA ALA A 127 -21.42 3.11 15.71
C ALA A 127 -22.55 3.52 14.75
N LEU A 128 -22.96 2.62 13.84
CA LEU A 128 -24.06 2.89 12.91
C LEU A 128 -25.41 2.91 13.63
N ALA A 129 -25.64 1.97 14.57
CA ALA A 129 -26.85 1.94 15.39
C ALA A 129 -27.01 3.24 16.20
N ALA A 130 -25.91 3.80 16.73
CA ALA A 130 -25.92 5.06 17.48
C ALA A 130 -26.43 6.26 16.67
N VAL A 131 -26.36 6.20 15.34
CA VAL A 131 -26.85 7.25 14.42
C VAL A 131 -28.03 6.79 13.56
N ASN A 132 -28.70 5.69 13.94
CA ASN A 132 -29.85 5.10 13.23
C ASN A 132 -29.56 4.69 11.77
N LEU A 133 -28.30 4.32 11.47
CA LEU A 133 -27.91 3.72 10.19
C LEU A 133 -27.84 2.19 10.34
N LYS A 134 -28.03 1.47 9.23
CA LYS A 134 -27.90 0.01 9.16
C LYS A 134 -26.65 -0.37 8.37
N MET A 135 -26.06 -1.53 8.68
CA MET A 135 -25.06 -2.11 7.78
C MET A 135 -25.71 -2.56 6.48
N SER A 136 -25.07 -2.22 5.36
CA SER A 136 -25.46 -2.59 4.00
C SER A 136 -24.95 -3.97 3.62
#